data_AF-M5K2P8-F1
#
_entry.id   AF-M5K2P8-F1
#
_cell.length_a   1.000
_cell.length_b   1.000
_cell.length_c   1.000
_cell.angle_alpha   90.00
_cell.angle_beta   90.00
_cell.angle_gamma   90.00
#
_symmetry.space_group_name_H-M   'P 1'
#
loop_
_entity.id
_entity.type
_entity.pdbx_description
1 polymer ?
#
loop_
_entity_poly.entity_id
_entity_poly.type
_entity_poly.pdbx_seq_one_letter_code
_entity_poly.pdbx_strand_id
1 'polypeptide(L)'
;MTTNPVVVRRVMGGLREQGYVRSEKGHGGGWEIACDLNKVTLRDIYEAIGEPTLLAMGNRAEKPECLVEQAVNASLGKAFSDAENLLLERFGEVTLAMLSADFHQRALERGAKFDLESSHAS
;
A
#
# COMPACT_ATOMS: atom_id res chain seq x y z
N MET A 1 -2.02 -5.68 16.77
CA MET A 1 -1.62 -4.33 16.34
C MET A 1 -2.50 -3.31 17.04
N THR A 2 -1.94 -2.40 17.81
CA THR A 2 -2.64 -1.25 18.39
C THR A 2 -2.49 -0.08 17.41
N THR A 3 -3.54 0.24 16.66
CA THR A 3 -3.59 1.39 15.74
C THR A 3 -4.83 2.21 16.04
N ASN A 4 -4.86 3.47 15.62
CA ASN A 4 -6.02 4.34 15.83
C ASN A 4 -7.20 3.88 14.93
N PRO A 5 -8.41 3.62 15.48
CA PRO A 5 -9.56 3.18 14.70
C PRO A 5 -9.92 4.11 13.53
N VAL A 6 -9.62 5.40 13.61
CA VAL A 6 -9.84 6.37 12.52
C VAL A 6 -8.96 6.05 11.32
N VAL A 7 -7.70 5.65 11.53
CA VAL A 7 -6.77 5.27 10.46
C VAL A 7 -7.27 4.02 9.77
N VAL A 8 -7.67 3.01 10.54
CA VAL A 8 -8.22 1.76 9.99
C VAL A 8 -9.45 2.04 9.13
N ARG A 9 -10.41 2.84 9.61
CA ARG A 9 -11.62 3.16 8.84
C ARG A 9 -11.31 3.90 7.54
N ARG A 10 -10.32 4.79 7.53
CA ARG A 10 -9.89 5.49 6.31
C ARG A 10 -9.31 4.52 5.28
N VAL A 11 -8.36 3.68 5.71
CA VAL A 11 -7.73 2.66 4.86
C VAL A 11 -8.77 1.69 4.31
N MET A 12 -9.61 1.11 5.17
CA MET A 12 -10.65 0.17 4.74
C MET A 12 -11.72 0.84 3.85
N GLY A 13 -11.98 2.13 4.05
CA GLY A 13 -12.84 2.93 3.18
C GLY A 13 -12.33 2.99 1.74
N GLY A 14 -11.05 3.36 1.56
CA GLY A 14 -10.42 3.42 0.23
C GLY A 14 -10.35 2.05 -0.45
N LEU A 15 -10.00 0.99 0.31
CA LEU A 15 -10.01 -0.38 -0.20
C LEU A 15 -11.41 -0.83 -0.66
N ARG A 16 -12.46 -0.41 0.04
CA ARG A 16 -13.85 -0.72 -0.32
C ARG A 16 -14.29 0.02 -1.58
N GLU A 17 -13.89 1.28 -1.72
CA GLU A 17 -14.21 2.10 -2.90
C GLU A 17 -13.61 1.49 -4.18
N GLN A 18 -12.44 0.86 -4.08
CA GLN A 18 -11.81 0.11 -5.17
C GLN A 18 -12.31 -1.34 -5.30
N GLY A 19 -13.24 -1.79 -4.44
CA GLY A 19 -13.82 -3.13 -4.48
C GLY A 19 -12.91 -4.25 -3.96
N TYR A 20 -11.78 -3.92 -3.32
CA TYR A 20 -10.88 -4.92 -2.77
C TYR A 20 -11.41 -5.58 -1.49
N VAL A 21 -12.24 -4.87 -0.74
CA VAL A 21 -12.91 -5.38 0.46
C VAL A 21 -14.38 -5.03 0.48
N ARG A 22 -15.18 -5.83 1.18
CA ARG A 22 -16.58 -5.53 1.48
C ARG A 22 -16.82 -5.50 2.99
N SER A 23 -17.79 -4.70 3.40
CA SER A 23 -18.30 -4.71 4.77
C SER A 23 -19.47 -5.67 4.85
N GLU A 24 -19.44 -6.56 5.83
CA GLU A 24 -20.61 -7.33 6.20
C GLU A 24 -21.54 -6.52 7.11
N LYS A 25 -22.86 -6.69 6.93
CA LYS A 25 -23.87 -6.03 7.76
C LYS A 25 -24.29 -6.96 8.90
N GLY A 26 -24.22 -6.49 10.15
CA GLY A 26 -24.69 -7.23 11.32
C GLY A 26 -24.03 -6.76 12.62
N HIS A 27 -24.58 -7.18 13.77
CA HIS A 27 -23.96 -6.94 15.08
C HIS A 27 -22.73 -7.85 15.20
N GLY A 28 -21.54 -7.30 14.96
CA GLY A 28 -20.29 -8.07 14.80
C GLY A 28 -19.72 -8.09 13.38
N GLY A 29 -20.34 -7.37 12.43
CA GLY A 29 -19.89 -7.35 11.04
C GLY A 29 -18.44 -6.90 10.87
N GLY A 30 -17.69 -7.65 10.06
CA GLY A 30 -16.28 -7.44 9.77
C GLY A 30 -16.02 -6.92 8.34
N TRP A 31 -14.76 -7.05 7.94
CA TRP A 31 -14.31 -6.80 6.58
C TRP A 31 -13.91 -8.11 5.94
N GLU A 32 -14.35 -8.31 4.70
CA GLU A 32 -13.99 -9.49 3.91
C GLU A 32 -13.26 -9.06 2.64
N ILE A 33 -12.30 -9.87 2.20
CA ILE A 33 -11.63 -9.69 0.91
C ILE A 33 -12.64 -9.98 -0.20
N ALA A 34 -12.81 -9.04 -1.12
CA ALA A 34 -13.78 -9.11 -2.21
C ALA A 34 -13.12 -9.20 -3.60
N CYS A 35 -11.81 -9.49 -3.65
CA CYS A 35 -11.01 -9.50 -4.87
C CYS A 35 -10.17 -10.78 -5.02
N ASP A 36 -9.71 -11.03 -6.24
CA ASP A 36 -8.74 -12.08 -6.54
C ASP A 36 -7.32 -11.59 -6.24
N LEU A 37 -6.68 -12.17 -5.22
CA LEU A 37 -5.34 -11.78 -4.77
C LEU A 37 -4.25 -11.99 -5.82
N ASN A 38 -4.49 -12.81 -6.86
CA ASN A 38 -3.55 -12.99 -7.97
C ASN A 38 -3.58 -11.83 -8.97
N LYS A 39 -4.62 -10.99 -8.92
CA LYS A 39 -4.81 -9.86 -9.84
C LYS A 39 -4.56 -8.51 -9.18
N VAL A 40 -4.68 -8.45 -7.85
CA VAL A 40 -4.44 -7.22 -7.09
C VAL A 40 -2.97 -7.12 -6.73
N THR A 41 -2.35 -6.02 -7.13
CA THR A 41 -0.94 -5.72 -6.94
C THR A 41 -0.70 -4.82 -5.73
N LEU A 42 0.56 -4.70 -5.31
CA LEU A 42 0.96 -3.73 -4.28
C LEU A 42 0.69 -2.29 -4.73
N ARG A 43 0.78 -2.02 -6.04
CA ARG A 43 0.45 -0.71 -6.62
C ARG A 43 -1.03 -0.40 -6.45
N ASP A 44 -1.90 -1.36 -6.74
CA ASP A 44 -3.34 -1.20 -6.57
C ASP A 44 -3.72 -0.85 -5.13
N ILE A 45 -3.05 -1.47 -4.16
CA ILE A 45 -3.23 -1.15 -2.74
C ILE A 45 -2.67 0.22 -2.38
N TYR A 46 -1.50 0.59 -2.92
CA TYR A 46 -0.91 1.93 -2.74
C TYR A 46 -1.86 3.03 -3.22
N GLU A 47 -2.45 2.87 -4.40
CA GLU A 47 -3.43 3.80 -4.96
C GLU A 47 -4.72 3.82 -4.11
N ALA A 48 -5.23 2.66 -3.69
CA ALA A 48 -6.44 2.56 -2.88
C ALA A 48 -6.37 3.21 -1.50
N ILE A 49 -5.17 3.33 -0.92
CA ILE A 49 -4.98 3.99 0.38
C ILE A 49 -4.63 5.48 0.27
N GLY A 50 -4.69 6.05 -0.93
CA GLY A 50 -4.51 7.47 -1.20
C GLY A 50 -3.08 7.89 -1.49
N GLU A 51 -2.30 7.03 -2.14
CA GLU A 51 -0.96 7.33 -2.68
C GLU A 51 -0.04 8.05 -1.67
N PRO A 52 0.28 7.41 -0.53
CA PRO A 52 1.11 8.03 0.49
C PRO A 52 2.50 8.38 -0.07
N THR A 53 3.00 9.58 0.23
CA THR A 53 4.28 10.09 -0.30
C THR A 53 5.43 9.08 -0.18
N LEU A 54 6.02 8.69 -1.32
CA LEU A 54 7.14 7.74 -1.39
C LEU A 54 8.49 8.39 -1.11
N LEU A 55 8.71 9.60 -1.65
CA LEU A 55 9.96 10.35 -1.51
C LEU A 55 9.70 11.74 -0.93
N ALA A 56 10.03 11.92 0.35
CA ALA A 56 9.88 13.20 1.05
C ALA A 56 11.15 14.06 0.97
N MET A 57 11.64 14.32 -0.25
CA MET A 57 12.80 15.20 -0.48
C MET A 57 12.36 16.47 -1.23
N GLY A 58 11.97 17.49 -0.46
CA GLY A 58 11.49 18.77 -0.99
C GLY A 58 12.58 19.83 -1.12
N ASN A 59 12.40 20.74 -2.07
CA ASN A 59 13.22 21.94 -2.20
C ASN A 59 12.99 22.88 -1.00
N ARG A 60 14.03 23.63 -0.61
CA ARG A 60 13.93 24.58 0.52
C ARG A 60 13.07 25.81 0.19
N ALA A 61 13.03 26.23 -1.07
CA ALA A 61 12.23 27.34 -1.56
C ALA A 61 11.41 26.92 -2.79
N GLU A 62 10.12 27.27 -2.81
CA GLU A 62 9.23 26.99 -3.94
C GLU A 62 9.58 27.81 -5.20
N LYS A 63 10.14 29.01 -5.01
CA LYS A 63 10.55 29.93 -6.08
C LYS A 63 11.93 30.51 -5.78
N PRO A 64 13.01 29.77 -6.06
CA PRO A 64 14.35 30.28 -5.81
C PRO A 64 14.73 31.31 -6.87
N GLU A 65 15.18 32.50 -6.45
CA GLU A 65 15.73 33.52 -7.35
C GLU A 65 17.14 33.15 -7.85
N CYS A 66 17.84 32.27 -7.11
CA CYS A 66 19.17 31.80 -7.47
C CYS A 66 19.11 30.81 -8.65
N LEU A 67 19.72 31.18 -9.78
CA LEU A 67 19.77 30.34 -10.98
C LEU A 67 20.46 28.97 -10.75
N VAL A 68 21.47 28.92 -9.87
CA VAL A 68 22.13 27.65 -9.49
C VAL A 68 21.14 26.75 -8.75
N GLU A 69 20.37 27.31 -7.82
CA GLU A 69 19.36 26.56 -7.08
C GLU A 69 18.24 26.06 -8.00
N GLN A 70 17.77 26.89 -8.94
CA GLN A 70 16.80 26.46 -9.96
C GLN A 70 17.30 25.25 -10.76
N ALA A 71 18.56 25.29 -11.22
CA ALA A 71 19.15 24.20 -12.00
C ALA A 71 19.31 22.92 -11.17
N VAL A 72 19.74 23.03 -9.91
CA VAL A 72 19.86 21.89 -8.99
C VAL A 72 18.49 21.29 -8.69
N ASN A 73 17.50 22.12 -8.36
CA ASN A 73 16.14 21.70 -8.05
C ASN A 73 15.47 20.99 -9.25
N ALA A 74 15.69 21.49 -10.47
CA ALA A 74 15.17 20.83 -11.68
C ALA A 74 15.80 19.45 -11.91
N SER A 75 17.13 19.34 -11.70
CA SER A 75 17.84 18.07 -11.85
C SER A 75 17.40 17.03 -10.81
N LEU A 76 17.28 17.44 -9.54
CA LEU A 76 16.79 16.58 -8.46
C LEU A 76 15.33 16.19 -8.65
N GLY A 77 14.47 17.14 -9.03
CA GLY A 77 13.05 16.88 -9.27
C GLY A 77 12.82 15.82 -10.35
N LYS A 78 13.60 15.87 -11.44
CA LYS A 78 13.55 14.84 -12.47
C LYS A 78 13.99 13.48 -11.93
N ALA A 79 15.14 13.42 -11.26
CA ALA A 79 15.66 12.17 -10.70
C ALA A 79 14.69 11.52 -9.69
N PHE A 80 14.02 12.34 -8.86
CA PHE A 80 13.01 11.85 -7.92
C PHE A 80 11.76 11.34 -8.64
N SER A 81 11.29 12.05 -9.66
CA SER A 81 10.14 11.60 -10.47
C SER A 81 10.45 10.27 -11.17
N ASP A 82 11.64 10.14 -11.76
CA ASP A 82 12.08 8.91 -12.42
C ASP A 82 12.17 7.74 -11.42
N ALA A 83 12.68 7.99 -10.21
CA ALA A 83 12.76 6.98 -9.15
C ALA A 83 11.39 6.56 -8.62
N GLU A 84 10.47 7.50 -8.44
CA GLU A 84 9.10 7.22 -7.99
C GLU A 84 8.34 6.39 -9.02
N ASN A 85 8.44 6.74 -10.30
CA ASN A 85 7.85 5.96 -11.39
C ASN A 85 8.38 4.52 -11.42
N LEU A 86 9.71 4.35 -11.29
CA LEU A 86 10.33 3.02 -11.23
C LEU A 86 9.79 2.23 -10.03
N LEU A 87 9.61 2.86 -8.87
CA LEU A 87 9.07 2.18 -7.70
C LEU A 87 7.62 1.73 -7.92
N LEU A 88 6.79 2.59 -8.52
CA LEU A 88 5.40 2.26 -8.85
C LEU A 88 5.29 1.14 -9.89
N GLU A 89 6.20 1.09 -10.88
CA GLU A 89 6.32 -0.04 -11.80
C GLU A 89 6.60 -1.35 -11.05
N ARG A 90 7.55 -1.33 -10.12
CA ARG A 90 7.87 -2.52 -9.29
C ARG A 90 6.72 -2.93 -8.39
N PHE A 91 5.96 -1.98 -7.85
CA PHE A 91 4.77 -2.30 -7.07
C PHE A 91 3.70 -3.02 -7.92
N GLY A 92 3.63 -2.73 -9.22
CA GLY A 92 2.74 -3.42 -10.16
C GLY A 92 3.17 -4.86 -10.49
N GLU A 93 4.43 -5.23 -10.23
CA GLU A 93 4.94 -6.59 -10.46
C GLU A 93 4.65 -7.55 -9.29
N VAL A 94 4.27 -7.02 -8.12
CA VAL A 94 4.07 -7.79 -6.89
C VAL A 94 2.59 -7.94 -6.58
N THR A 95 2.06 -9.15 -6.63
CA THR A 95 0.65 -9.43 -6.29
C THR A 95 0.46 -9.70 -4.79
N LEU A 96 -0.76 -9.51 -4.29
CA LEU A 96 -1.10 -9.88 -2.92
C LEU A 96 -0.97 -11.38 -2.67
N ALA A 97 -1.22 -12.22 -3.68
CA ALA A 97 -0.99 -13.66 -3.59
C ALA A 97 0.50 -13.99 -3.34
N MET A 98 1.41 -13.29 -4.02
CA MET A 98 2.86 -13.46 -3.81
C MET A 98 3.27 -13.08 -2.38
N LEU A 99 2.78 -11.94 -1.88
CA LEU A 99 3.05 -11.50 -0.51
C LEU A 99 2.47 -12.46 0.53
N SER A 100 1.25 -12.97 0.28
CA SER A 100 0.63 -13.98 1.13
C SER A 100 1.46 -15.26 1.18
N ALA A 101 1.92 -15.77 0.03
CA ALA A 101 2.75 -16.96 -0.03
C ALA A 101 4.09 -16.78 0.73
N ASP A 102 4.79 -15.66 0.51
CA ASP A 102 6.04 -15.33 1.23
C ASP A 102 5.81 -15.22 2.74
N PHE A 103 4.70 -14.58 3.17
CA PHE A 103 4.32 -14.50 4.57
C PHE A 103 4.13 -15.89 5.19
N HIS A 104 3.32 -16.75 4.56
CA HIS A 104 3.05 -18.10 5.09
C HIS A 104 4.34 -18.91 5.21
N GLN A 105 5.23 -18.83 4.22
CA GLN A 105 6.52 -19.50 4.26
C GLN A 105 7.35 -19.06 5.48
N ARG A 106 7.56 -17.75 5.66
CA ARG A 106 8.34 -17.21 6.79
C ARG A 106 7.71 -17.53 8.14
N ALA A 107 6.39 -17.60 8.19
CA ALA A 107 5.69 -17.84 9.42
C ALA A 107 5.77 -19.32 9.84
N LEU A 108 5.74 -20.26 8.88
CA LEU A 108 6.07 -21.67 9.11
C LEU A 108 7.51 -21.85 9.59
N GLU A 109 8.48 -21.14 8.99
CA GLU A 109 9.88 -21.16 9.43
C GLU A 109 10.06 -20.68 10.88
N ARG A 110 9.18 -19.79 11.35
CA ARG A 110 9.15 -19.30 12.74
C ARG A 110 8.34 -20.20 13.69
N GLY A 111 7.84 -21.34 13.22
CA GLY A 111 7.08 -22.29 14.03
C GLY A 111 5.63 -21.89 14.30
N ALA A 112 5.07 -20.94 13.53
CA ALA A 112 3.66 -20.62 13.63
C ALA A 112 2.82 -21.78 13.08
N LYS A 113 1.82 -22.20 13.85
CA LYS A 113 0.80 -23.15 13.40
C LYS A 113 -0.38 -22.33 12.88
N PHE A 114 -0.48 -22.17 11.56
CA PHE A 114 -1.69 -21.61 10.95
C PHE A 114 -2.69 -22.74 10.77
N ASP A 115 -3.78 -22.69 11.54
CA ASP A 115 -4.93 -23.52 11.27
C ASP A 115 -5.77 -22.82 10.20
N LEU A 116 -5.57 -23.23 8.94
CA LEU A 116 -6.26 -22.67 7.77
C LEU A 116 -7.79 -22.83 7.86
N GLU A 117 -8.29 -23.71 8.74
CA GLU A 117 -9.72 -23.93 8.97
C GLU A 117 -10.38 -22.88 9.88
N SER A 118 -9.61 -22.04 10.60
CA SER A 118 -10.16 -21.08 11.57
C SER A 118 -10.17 -19.61 11.11
N SER A 119 -9.65 -19.29 9.91
CA SER A 119 -9.40 -17.89 9.51
C SER A 119 -10.37 -17.32 8.47
N HIS A 120 -11.30 -18.14 7.96
CA HIS A 120 -12.31 -17.71 6.98
C HIS A 120 -13.75 -18.05 7.38
N ALA A 121 -13.98 -18.49 8.62
CA ALA A 121 -15.31 -18.77 9.14
C ALA A 121 -15.57 -17.96 10.41
N SER A 122 -16.15 -16.77 10.23
CA SER A 122 -17.15 -16.15 11.12
C SER A 122 -17.61 -14.82 10.53
#